data_AF-A0A2V9V9G2-F1
#
_entry.id   AF-A0A2V9V9G2-F1
#
_cell.length_a   1.000
_cell.length_b   1.000
_cell.length_c   1.000
_cell.angle_alpha   90.00
_cell.angle_beta   90.00
_cell.angle_gamma   90.00
#
_symmetry.space_group_name_H-M   'P 1'
#
loop_
_entity.id
_entity.type
_entity.pdbx_description
1 polymer ?
#
loop_
_entity_poly.entity_id
_entity_poly.type
_entity_poly.pdbx_seq_one_letter_code
_entity_poly.pdbx_strand_id
1 'polypeptide(L)'
;MINALLDRKIEKPPDNVRLKGRILFLTEDPELIKRQLAGEDLPWDTKNPANNPKLRDDISTDEITPAHICFFFDETLGEFPYTGLKCGNELPIQRADVKKGGFVAAVSGKRRGKGSSREQSPYAELCAGIRVVLAENIERIYKQNCQNLGVLTSTNFELIDKIRGGEEIPLSEFTHGEDEITRQIIEYGGLFNFNVARMQKKVSLPVIDTKPRPMTVAEKIFARHISNGAGKVGVKSVKPGDTGFAYTDLRFSHEYVTPMAAIFFDQLVGRDAPVNDPASVLFFRDHLTFLDETISEQKRKMGLLDLATQLKLKQEDFARQRGIRLHGELKDRKGSEGICHSVVLESYALPGQLIVGSDSHTPHSGAVGCVAFGIGTTDVFNSWITHDVRVRVPESVKVSIRGKMRRNVT
;
A
#
# COMPACT_ATOMS: atom_id res chain seq x y z
N MET A 1 -9.61 -22.14 -3.66
CA MET A 1 -9.58 -21.29 -4.86
C MET A 1 -10.97 -20.70 -5.05
N ILE A 2 -11.11 -19.39 -5.27
CA ILE A 2 -12.42 -18.73 -5.38
C ILE A 2 -12.91 -18.87 -6.83
N ASN A 3 -13.75 -19.88 -7.10
CA ASN A 3 -14.16 -20.25 -8.47
C ASN A 3 -14.79 -19.09 -9.25
N ALA A 4 -15.54 -18.20 -8.58
CA ALA A 4 -16.17 -17.04 -9.22
C ALA A 4 -15.16 -16.10 -9.93
N LEU A 5 -13.89 -16.10 -9.53
CA LEU A 5 -12.85 -15.29 -10.18
C LEU A 5 -12.30 -15.94 -11.46
N LEU A 6 -12.48 -17.25 -11.66
CA LEU A 6 -11.97 -17.95 -12.85
C LEU A 6 -12.73 -17.53 -14.12
N ASP A 7 -14.01 -17.20 -13.99
CA ASP A 7 -14.85 -16.79 -15.11
C ASP A 7 -14.99 -15.25 -15.22
N ARG A 8 -14.40 -14.50 -14.29
CA ARG A 8 -14.49 -13.03 -14.28
C ARG A 8 -13.79 -12.45 -15.50
N LYS A 9 -14.51 -11.66 -16.30
CA LYS A 9 -13.90 -10.88 -17.38
C LYS A 9 -12.96 -9.84 -16.77
N ILE A 10 -11.72 -9.80 -17.26
CA ILE A 10 -10.71 -8.81 -16.90
C ILE A 10 -10.54 -7.89 -18.10
N GLU A 11 -10.62 -6.59 -17.88
CA GLU A 11 -10.35 -5.59 -18.91
C GLU A 11 -8.95 -5.04 -18.69
N LYS A 12 -8.03 -5.39 -19.59
CA LYS A 12 -6.68 -4.84 -19.59
C LYS A 12 -6.76 -3.37 -20.01
N PRO A 13 -6.10 -2.44 -19.29
CA PRO A 13 -5.86 -1.09 -19.80
C PRO A 13 -5.28 -1.11 -21.22
N PRO A 14 -5.58 -0.09 -22.04
CA PRO A 14 -4.93 0.07 -23.34
C PRO A 14 -3.41 0.24 -23.18
N ASP A 15 -2.65 -0.22 -24.18
CA ASP A 15 -1.18 -0.11 -24.17
C ASP A 15 -0.70 1.36 -24.28
N ASN A 16 -1.58 2.28 -24.66
CA ASN A 16 -1.38 3.72 -24.58
C ASN A 16 -2.45 4.34 -23.69
N VAL A 17 -2.05 5.22 -22.78
CA VAL A 17 -2.95 5.93 -21.88
C VAL A 17 -3.05 7.40 -22.27
N ARG A 18 -4.26 7.96 -22.14
CA ARG A 18 -4.50 9.39 -22.29
C ARG A 18 -4.96 9.97 -20.95
N LEU A 19 -4.11 10.79 -20.34
CA LEU A 19 -4.35 11.36 -19.02
C LEU A 19 -5.02 12.73 -19.16
N LYS A 20 -6.36 12.74 -19.17
CA LYS A 20 -7.16 13.96 -19.33
C LYS A 20 -7.44 14.60 -17.98
N GLY A 21 -6.94 15.82 -17.79
CA GLY A 21 -7.22 16.66 -16.62
C GLY A 21 -6.08 17.63 -16.34
N ARG A 22 -6.20 18.38 -15.25
CA ARG A 22 -5.20 19.36 -14.82
C ARG A 22 -4.04 18.69 -14.08
N ILE A 23 -2.93 19.40 -13.94
CA ILE A 23 -1.78 18.93 -13.16
C ILE A 23 -1.66 19.77 -11.90
N LEU A 24 -1.69 19.11 -10.74
CA LEU A 24 -1.45 19.76 -9.45
C LEU A 24 0.05 19.71 -9.13
N PHE A 25 0.71 20.86 -9.17
CA PHE A 25 2.07 21.04 -8.68
C PHE A 25 2.01 21.33 -7.19
N LEU A 26 2.54 20.43 -6.37
CA LEU A 26 2.66 20.60 -4.94
C LEU A 26 3.88 21.50 -4.69
N THR A 27 3.68 22.80 -4.60
CA THR A 27 4.71 23.84 -4.43
C THR A 27 5.01 24.16 -2.97
N GLU A 28 6.15 24.79 -2.71
CA GLU A 28 6.48 25.34 -1.38
C GLU A 28 5.65 26.59 -1.05
N ASP A 29 5.22 27.33 -2.08
CA ASP A 29 4.42 28.54 -1.96
C ASP A 29 2.92 28.21 -1.83
N PRO A 30 2.25 28.55 -0.71
CA PRO A 30 0.83 28.29 -0.52
C PRO A 30 -0.08 29.07 -1.48
N GLU A 31 0.32 30.25 -1.97
CA GLU A 31 -0.49 31.05 -2.90
C GLU A 31 -0.53 30.40 -4.29
N LEU A 32 0.56 29.78 -4.72
CA LEU A 32 0.58 29.01 -5.97
C LEU A 32 -0.30 27.76 -5.89
N ILE A 33 -0.42 27.14 -4.71
CA ILE A 33 -1.41 26.06 -4.50
C ILE A 33 -2.83 26.61 -4.62
N LYS A 34 -3.16 27.68 -3.89
CA LYS A 34 -4.51 28.27 -3.89
C LYS A 34 -4.96 28.70 -5.28
N ARG A 35 -4.06 29.29 -6.08
CA ARG A 35 -4.32 29.65 -7.49
C ARG A 35 -4.66 28.43 -8.35
N GLN A 36 -3.94 27.32 -8.19
CA GLN A 36 -4.27 26.07 -8.86
C GLN A 36 -5.65 25.54 -8.48
N LEU A 37 -5.97 25.55 -7.19
CA LEU A 37 -7.29 25.12 -6.71
C LEU A 37 -8.42 26.03 -7.24
N ALA A 38 -8.13 27.32 -7.46
CA ALA A 38 -9.06 28.28 -8.05
C ALA A 38 -9.21 28.17 -9.59
N GLY A 39 -8.50 27.23 -10.23
CA GLY A 39 -8.64 26.95 -11.67
C GLY A 39 -7.46 27.37 -12.53
N GLU A 40 -6.40 27.94 -11.96
CA GLU A 40 -5.22 28.36 -12.73
C GLU A 40 -4.26 27.20 -13.01
N ASP A 41 -3.81 27.03 -14.25
CA ASP A 41 -2.72 26.10 -14.57
C ASP A 41 -1.38 26.84 -14.52
N LEU A 42 -0.51 26.46 -13.59
CA LEU A 42 0.81 27.09 -13.43
C LEU A 42 1.69 26.87 -14.67
N PRO A 43 2.58 27.80 -15.02
CA PRO A 43 3.58 27.54 -16.05
C PRO A 43 4.52 26.39 -15.63
N TRP A 44 4.95 25.61 -16.61
CA TRP A 44 5.97 24.58 -16.44
C TRP A 44 6.77 24.49 -17.74
N ASP A 45 8.09 24.64 -17.65
CA ASP A 45 9.04 24.57 -18.75
C ASP A 45 10.05 23.47 -18.45
N THR A 46 10.00 22.38 -19.23
CA THR A 46 10.93 21.25 -19.12
C THR A 46 12.34 21.59 -19.63
N LYS A 47 12.48 22.62 -20.48
CA LYS A 47 13.76 23.07 -21.04
C LYS A 47 14.48 24.05 -20.11
N ASN A 48 13.73 24.82 -19.31
CA ASN A 48 14.26 25.78 -18.35
C ASN A 48 13.70 25.54 -16.92
N PRO A 49 14.02 24.39 -16.28
CA PRO A 49 13.41 24.01 -15.01
C PRO A 49 13.68 24.98 -13.86
N ALA A 50 14.74 25.81 -13.95
CA ALA A 50 15.06 26.84 -12.97
C ALA A 50 13.99 27.95 -12.87
N ASN A 51 13.16 28.12 -13.91
CA ASN A 51 12.06 29.10 -13.94
C ASN A 51 10.74 28.53 -13.42
N ASN A 52 10.68 27.22 -13.14
CA ASN A 52 9.45 26.59 -12.66
C ASN A 52 9.19 26.91 -11.19
N PRO A 53 7.93 26.85 -10.75
CA PRO A 53 7.59 26.91 -9.33
C PRO A 53 8.41 25.88 -8.52
N LYS A 54 8.96 26.31 -7.39
CA LYS A 54 9.65 25.40 -6.47
C LYS A 54 8.67 24.39 -5.91
N LEU A 55 8.94 23.12 -6.20
CA LEU A 55 8.16 22.01 -5.69
C LEU A 55 8.50 21.72 -4.24
N ARG A 56 7.50 21.26 -3.50
CA ARG A 56 7.63 20.81 -2.13
C ARG A 56 8.34 19.45 -2.11
N ASP A 57 9.44 19.41 -1.36
CA ASP A 57 10.18 18.19 -1.06
C ASP A 57 9.52 17.41 0.11
N ASP A 58 9.98 16.17 0.34
CA ASP A 58 9.73 15.43 1.58
C ASP A 58 8.26 15.17 1.95
N ILE A 59 7.37 15.05 0.96
CA ILE A 59 5.94 14.82 1.19
C ILE A 59 5.72 13.45 1.83
N SER A 60 5.21 13.44 3.05
CA SER A 60 4.90 12.20 3.79
C SER A 60 3.47 11.69 3.55
N THR A 61 3.21 10.43 3.83
CA THR A 61 1.83 9.88 3.78
C THR A 61 0.89 10.55 4.78
N ASP A 62 1.38 11.11 5.88
CA ASP A 62 0.59 11.95 6.80
C ASP A 62 0.22 13.31 6.20
N GLU A 63 1.04 13.86 5.29
CA GLU A 63 0.71 15.08 4.56
C GLU A 63 -0.32 14.83 3.46
N ILE A 64 -0.20 13.68 2.78
CA ILE A 64 -1.17 13.24 1.78
C ILE A 64 -2.51 12.90 2.45
N THR A 65 -2.49 12.17 3.56
CA THR A 65 -3.69 11.75 4.29
C THR A 65 -3.40 11.69 5.79
N PRO A 66 -3.76 12.74 6.55
CA PRO A 66 -3.53 12.77 7.99
C PRO A 66 -4.14 11.57 8.71
N ALA A 67 -3.50 11.09 9.78
CA ALA A 67 -3.90 9.84 10.46
C ALA A 67 -5.39 9.76 10.87
N HIS A 68 -6.00 10.89 11.23
CA HIS A 68 -7.42 10.95 11.62
C HIS A 68 -8.38 10.85 10.43
N ILE A 69 -7.89 11.06 9.21
CA ILE A 69 -8.64 10.84 7.96
C ILE A 69 -8.59 9.35 7.57
N CYS A 70 -7.62 8.58 8.06
CA CYS A 70 -7.60 7.13 7.85
C CYS A 70 -8.74 6.38 8.57
N PHE A 71 -9.65 7.10 9.26
CA PHE A 71 -10.91 6.55 9.73
C PHE A 71 -11.94 6.37 8.62
N PHE A 72 -11.78 7.07 7.49
CA PHE A 72 -12.50 6.78 6.26
C PHE A 72 -11.83 5.60 5.56
N PHE A 73 -12.65 4.71 5.00
CA PHE A 73 -12.22 3.43 4.42
C PHE A 73 -12.91 3.13 3.09
N ASP A 74 -13.54 4.14 2.50
CA ASP A 74 -14.25 4.11 1.21
C ASP A 74 -13.81 5.29 0.33
N GLU A 75 -14.51 5.54 -0.78
CA GLU A 75 -14.20 6.59 -1.75
C GLU A 75 -14.28 8.02 -1.17
N THR A 76 -14.84 8.21 0.03
CA THR A 76 -14.83 9.49 0.75
C THR A 76 -13.40 9.97 1.01
N LEU A 77 -12.42 9.05 1.07
CA LEU A 77 -10.99 9.39 1.13
C LEU A 77 -10.56 10.34 -0.01
N GLY A 78 -11.22 10.29 -1.17
CA GLY A 78 -10.98 11.20 -2.29
C GLY A 78 -11.23 12.67 -1.99
N GLU A 79 -11.88 13.00 -0.89
CA GLU A 79 -12.09 14.38 -0.47
C GLU A 79 -10.91 14.96 0.32
N PHE A 80 -9.91 14.17 0.69
CA PHE A 80 -8.86 14.61 1.63
C PHE A 80 -7.40 14.56 1.15
N PRO A 81 -7.05 14.24 -0.12
CA PRO A 81 -5.64 14.21 -0.48
C PRO A 81 -4.99 15.58 -0.26
N TYR A 82 -3.82 15.55 0.36
CA TYR A 82 -2.95 16.70 0.68
C TYR A 82 -3.49 17.70 1.72
N THR A 83 -4.57 17.40 2.44
CA THR A 83 -5.05 18.27 3.54
C THR A 83 -4.06 18.44 4.69
N GLY A 84 -3.05 17.57 4.79
CA GLY A 84 -1.94 17.70 5.74
C GLY A 84 -0.70 18.38 5.17
N LEU A 85 -0.70 18.75 3.88
CA LEU A 85 0.44 19.35 3.20
C LEU A 85 0.75 20.73 3.78
N LYS A 86 1.96 20.88 4.33
CA LYS A 86 2.42 22.16 4.86
C LYS A 86 3.26 22.93 3.85
N CYS A 87 2.81 24.14 3.50
CA CYS A 87 3.53 25.09 2.66
C CYS A 87 3.89 26.29 3.54
N GLY A 88 5.15 26.32 4.04
CA GLY A 88 5.53 27.22 5.13
C GLY A 88 4.73 26.93 6.41
N ASN A 89 3.99 27.94 6.89
CA ASN A 89 3.14 27.82 8.09
C ASN A 89 1.67 27.55 7.77
N GLU A 90 1.32 27.30 6.50
CA GLU A 90 -0.06 27.15 6.03
C GLU A 90 -0.38 25.72 5.59
N LEU A 91 -1.66 25.39 5.67
CA LEU A 91 -2.28 24.19 5.08
C LEU A 91 -3.19 24.67 3.93
N PRO A 92 -2.66 24.88 2.71
CA PRO A 92 -3.40 25.57 1.66
C PRO A 92 -4.49 24.71 0.98
N ILE A 93 -4.55 23.41 1.26
CA ILE A 93 -5.49 22.47 0.63
C ILE A 93 -6.55 22.07 1.66
N GLN A 94 -7.81 22.32 1.34
CA GLN A 94 -8.96 21.97 2.18
C GLN A 94 -9.71 20.76 1.61
N ARG A 95 -10.71 20.30 2.36
CA ARG A 95 -11.55 19.16 1.98
C ARG A 95 -12.23 19.41 0.61
N ALA A 96 -12.13 18.41 -0.24
CA ALA A 96 -12.65 18.30 -1.60
C ALA A 96 -12.00 19.21 -2.65
N ASP A 97 -11.01 20.04 -2.28
CA ASP A 97 -10.37 20.98 -3.22
C ASP A 97 -9.70 20.26 -4.38
N VAL A 98 -8.92 19.22 -4.10
CA VAL A 98 -8.23 18.44 -5.15
C VAL A 98 -9.23 17.73 -6.05
N LYS A 99 -10.28 17.12 -5.48
CA LYS A 99 -11.32 16.41 -6.23
C LYS A 99 -12.11 17.34 -7.14
N LYS A 100 -12.42 18.55 -6.67
CA LYS A 100 -13.10 19.59 -7.46
C LYS A 100 -12.19 20.22 -8.51
N GLY A 101 -10.88 20.25 -8.26
CA GLY A 101 -9.89 20.85 -9.16
C GLY A 101 -9.69 20.13 -10.48
N GLY A 102 -10.24 18.92 -10.65
CA GLY A 102 -10.20 18.18 -11.93
C GLY A 102 -8.78 17.74 -12.32
N PHE A 103 -7.94 17.46 -11.31
CA PHE A 103 -6.56 17.06 -11.52
C PHE A 103 -6.45 15.58 -11.91
N VAL A 104 -5.63 15.28 -12.91
CA VAL A 104 -5.27 13.90 -13.33
C VAL A 104 -3.88 13.51 -12.86
N ALA A 105 -3.03 14.50 -12.56
CA ALA A 105 -1.65 14.29 -12.14
C ALA A 105 -1.30 15.12 -10.90
N ALA A 106 -0.44 14.57 -10.03
CA ALA A 106 0.17 15.29 -8.93
C ALA A 106 1.71 15.25 -9.05
N VAL A 107 2.35 16.42 -8.94
CA VAL A 107 3.80 16.59 -9.11
C VAL A 107 4.40 17.13 -7.81
N SER A 108 5.47 16.51 -7.32
CA SER A 108 6.22 16.94 -6.13
C SER A 108 7.71 16.89 -6.36
N GLY A 109 8.50 17.46 -5.44
CA GLY A 109 9.94 17.56 -5.58
C GLY A 109 10.68 16.25 -5.30
N LYS A 110 11.74 16.34 -4.49
CA LYS A 110 12.78 15.31 -4.36
C LYS A 110 12.31 13.98 -3.80
N ARG A 111 11.34 13.98 -2.88
CA ARG A 111 10.99 12.79 -2.12
C ARG A 111 9.52 12.76 -1.79
N ARG A 112 8.84 11.68 -2.18
CA ARG A 112 7.40 11.51 -2.00
C ARG A 112 7.04 10.17 -1.37
N GLY A 113 6.06 10.18 -0.47
CA GLY A 113 5.42 8.99 0.08
C GLY A 113 6.16 8.37 1.26
N LYS A 114 6.92 9.18 2.02
CA LYS A 114 7.65 8.70 3.20
C LYS A 114 6.73 8.47 4.39
N GLY A 115 7.15 7.59 5.30
CA GLY A 115 6.47 7.35 6.57
C GLY A 115 5.67 6.05 6.56
N SER A 116 4.43 6.12 7.04
CA SER A 116 3.54 4.96 7.22
C SER A 116 3.21 4.27 5.89
N SER A 117 3.09 2.93 5.92
CA SER A 117 2.73 2.07 4.79
C SER A 117 1.26 2.17 4.35
N ARG A 118 0.50 3.11 4.91
CA ARG A 118 -0.91 3.33 4.64
C ARG A 118 -1.20 3.49 3.15
N GLU A 119 -2.08 2.64 2.64
CA GLU A 119 -2.54 2.69 1.25
C GLU A 119 -3.71 3.66 1.06
N GLN A 120 -4.29 4.14 2.16
CA GLN A 120 -5.26 5.23 2.17
C GLN A 120 -4.74 6.47 1.44
N SER A 121 -3.42 6.73 1.46
CA SER A 121 -2.82 7.88 0.77
C SER A 121 -2.94 7.81 -0.76
N PRO A 122 -2.38 6.80 -1.45
CA PRO A 122 -2.58 6.67 -2.89
C PRO A 122 -4.04 6.38 -3.28
N TYR A 123 -4.83 5.77 -2.39
CA TYR A 123 -6.26 5.58 -2.65
C TYR A 123 -7.06 6.89 -2.58
N ALA A 124 -6.74 7.81 -1.65
CA ALA A 124 -7.31 9.15 -1.61
C ALA A 124 -7.00 9.92 -2.90
N GLU A 125 -5.77 9.82 -3.41
CA GLU A 125 -5.40 10.42 -4.70
C GLU A 125 -6.21 9.83 -5.86
N LEU A 126 -6.31 8.50 -5.92
CA LEU A 126 -7.12 7.80 -6.92
C LEU A 126 -8.59 8.25 -6.91
N CYS A 127 -9.20 8.29 -5.72
CA CYS A 127 -10.60 8.68 -5.52
C CYS A 127 -10.85 10.18 -5.78
N ALA A 128 -9.80 11.00 -5.74
CA ALA A 128 -9.86 12.41 -6.11
C ALA A 128 -9.69 12.66 -7.62
N GLY A 129 -9.36 11.63 -8.40
CA GLY A 129 -9.17 11.75 -9.85
C GLY A 129 -7.72 11.69 -10.32
N ILE A 130 -6.75 11.66 -9.39
CA ILE A 130 -5.34 11.50 -9.75
C ILE A 130 -5.14 10.09 -10.32
N ARG A 131 -4.44 10.02 -11.46
CA ARG A 131 -4.11 8.77 -12.17
C ARG A 131 -2.62 8.58 -12.34
N VAL A 132 -1.84 9.66 -12.23
CA VAL A 132 -0.38 9.61 -12.28
C VAL A 132 0.24 10.50 -11.20
N VAL A 133 1.32 10.03 -10.61
CA VAL A 133 2.13 10.76 -9.65
C VAL A 133 3.54 10.91 -10.19
N LEU A 134 4.08 12.13 -10.15
CA LEU A 134 5.44 12.44 -10.56
C LEU A 134 6.25 13.03 -9.40
N ALA A 135 7.45 12.52 -9.17
CA ALA A 135 8.41 13.07 -8.23
C ALA A 135 9.84 12.67 -8.63
N GLU A 136 10.88 13.37 -8.19
CA GLU A 136 12.25 12.95 -8.49
C GLU A 136 12.60 11.60 -7.83
N ASN A 137 12.01 11.34 -6.66
CA ASN A 137 12.07 10.04 -5.98
C ASN A 137 10.73 9.71 -5.32
N ILE A 138 10.32 8.45 -5.47
CA ILE A 138 9.09 7.91 -4.90
C ILE A 138 9.44 6.74 -3.99
N GLU A 139 9.01 6.83 -2.74
CA GLU A 139 9.28 5.80 -1.73
C GLU A 139 8.69 4.45 -2.12
N ARG A 140 9.49 3.39 -1.90
CA ARG A 140 9.20 2.04 -2.42
C ARG A 140 7.80 1.53 -2.06
N ILE A 141 7.39 1.67 -0.80
CA ILE A 141 6.09 1.17 -0.32
C ILE A 141 4.94 1.98 -0.94
N TYR A 142 5.05 3.31 -0.96
CA TYR A 142 4.04 4.16 -1.58
C TYR A 142 3.93 3.90 -3.09
N LYS A 143 5.07 3.74 -3.80
CA LYS A 143 5.11 3.34 -5.22
C LYS A 143 4.42 2.00 -5.45
N GLN A 144 4.72 1.00 -4.63
CA GLN A 144 4.07 -0.32 -4.69
C GLN A 144 2.55 -0.20 -4.46
N ASN A 145 2.11 0.58 -3.48
CA ASN A 145 0.68 0.83 -3.24
C ASN A 145 0.01 1.54 -4.44
N CYS A 146 0.67 2.51 -5.07
CA CYS A 146 0.17 3.14 -6.30
C CYS A 146 -0.04 2.09 -7.40
N GLN A 147 0.99 1.28 -7.68
CA GLN A 147 0.94 0.23 -8.70
C GLN A 147 -0.14 -0.81 -8.39
N ASN A 148 -0.31 -1.19 -7.12
CA ASN A 148 -1.31 -2.14 -6.68
C ASN A 148 -2.73 -1.63 -6.97
N LEU A 149 -2.98 -0.33 -6.78
CA LEU A 149 -4.25 0.35 -7.06
C LEU A 149 -4.45 0.71 -8.54
N GLY A 150 -3.41 0.62 -9.37
CA GLY A 150 -3.44 1.07 -10.77
C GLY A 150 -3.17 2.58 -10.95
N VAL A 151 -2.64 3.27 -9.93
CA VAL A 151 -2.11 4.63 -10.05
C VAL A 151 -0.70 4.57 -10.64
N LEU A 152 -0.48 5.29 -11.74
CA LEU A 152 0.81 5.34 -12.42
C LEU A 152 1.80 6.20 -11.63
N THR A 153 3.08 5.85 -11.72
CA THR A 153 4.16 6.62 -11.08
C THR A 153 5.29 6.82 -12.07
N SER A 154 5.91 8.00 -12.09
CA SER A 154 7.10 8.24 -12.90
C SER A 154 8.05 9.23 -12.24
N THR A 155 9.34 9.05 -12.50
CA THR A 155 10.38 10.04 -12.18
C THR A 155 10.78 10.87 -13.41
N ASN A 156 10.17 10.62 -14.57
CA ASN A 156 10.42 11.37 -15.79
C ASN A 156 9.48 12.58 -15.89
N PHE A 157 10.02 13.78 -15.68
CA PHE A 157 9.24 15.03 -15.73
C PHE A 157 8.93 15.50 -17.15
N GLU A 158 9.54 14.92 -18.19
CA GLU A 158 9.17 15.19 -19.59
C GLU A 158 7.72 14.75 -19.89
N LEU A 159 7.17 13.83 -19.10
CA LEU A 159 5.78 13.41 -19.22
C LEU A 159 4.79 14.54 -18.89
N ILE A 160 5.21 15.58 -18.18
CA ILE A 160 4.33 16.72 -17.83
C ILE A 160 3.84 17.43 -19.09
N ASP A 161 4.72 17.64 -20.07
CA ASP A 161 4.36 18.29 -21.34
C ASP A 161 3.40 17.41 -22.15
N LYS A 162 3.67 16.10 -22.22
CA LYS A 162 2.79 15.13 -22.90
C LYS A 162 1.39 15.10 -22.28
N ILE A 163 1.29 15.12 -20.94
CA ILE A 163 0.01 15.14 -20.21
C ILE A 163 -0.74 16.44 -20.52
N ARG A 164 -0.08 17.60 -20.47
CA ARG A 164 -0.69 18.90 -20.80
C ARG A 164 -1.15 18.99 -22.25
N GLY A 165 -0.37 18.42 -23.16
CA GLY A 165 -0.71 18.33 -24.59
C GLY A 165 -1.88 17.39 -24.88
N GLY A 166 -2.32 16.59 -23.90
CA GLY A 166 -3.37 15.58 -24.09
C GLY A 166 -2.93 14.43 -24.99
N GLU A 167 -1.63 14.19 -25.07
CA GLU A 167 -1.01 13.17 -25.91
C GLU A 167 -1.33 11.75 -25.41
N GLU A 168 -1.21 10.78 -26.31
CA GLU A 168 -1.17 9.37 -25.93
C GLU A 168 0.23 9.00 -25.46
N ILE A 169 0.30 8.44 -24.26
CA ILE A 169 1.55 8.05 -23.62
C ILE A 169 1.60 6.53 -23.58
N PRO A 170 2.62 5.89 -24.19
CA PRO A 170 2.79 4.45 -24.08
C PRO A 170 2.93 4.01 -22.63
N LEU A 171 2.27 2.92 -22.24
CA LEU A 171 2.36 2.38 -20.89
C LEU A 171 3.80 1.93 -20.54
N SER A 172 4.63 1.69 -21.55
CA SER A 172 6.07 1.44 -21.41
C SER A 172 6.82 2.57 -20.70
N GLU A 173 6.35 3.82 -20.78
CA GLU A 173 6.92 4.97 -20.07
C GLU A 173 6.80 4.84 -18.54
N PHE A 174 5.82 4.07 -18.06
CA PHE A 174 5.54 3.86 -16.63
C PHE A 174 6.06 2.52 -16.12
N THR A 175 6.57 1.65 -17.00
CA THR A 175 7.12 0.34 -16.66
C THR A 175 8.63 0.25 -16.89
N HIS A 176 9.24 1.31 -17.43
CA HIS A 176 10.68 1.34 -17.65
C HIS A 176 11.47 1.13 -16.35
N GLY A 177 12.37 0.14 -16.35
CA GLY A 177 13.20 -0.22 -15.20
C GLY A 177 12.49 -1.09 -14.13
N GLU A 178 11.20 -1.38 -14.31
CA GLU A 178 10.48 -2.33 -13.45
C GLU A 178 10.82 -3.77 -13.79
N ASP A 179 10.70 -4.65 -12.79
CA ASP A 179 10.78 -6.09 -13.05
C ASP A 179 9.51 -6.59 -13.77
N GLU A 180 9.62 -7.77 -14.37
CA GLU A 180 8.58 -8.35 -15.22
C GLU A 180 7.22 -8.49 -14.53
N ILE A 181 7.19 -8.85 -13.23
CA ILE A 181 5.93 -8.97 -12.47
C ILE A 181 5.32 -7.58 -12.28
N THR A 182 6.13 -6.60 -11.91
CA THR A 182 5.67 -5.23 -11.68
C THR A 182 5.17 -4.58 -12.97
N ARG A 183 5.87 -4.79 -14.10
CA ARG A 183 5.40 -4.40 -15.44
C ARG A 183 4.02 -4.96 -15.72
N GLN A 184 3.82 -6.27 -15.53
CA GLN A 184 2.53 -6.91 -15.76
C GLN A 184 1.43 -6.39 -14.81
N ILE A 185 1.74 -6.11 -13.54
CA ILE A 185 0.76 -5.50 -12.61
C ILE A 185 0.27 -4.14 -13.13
N ILE A 186 1.19 -3.29 -13.59
CA ILE A 186 0.86 -1.99 -14.18
C ILE A 186 0.03 -2.18 -15.45
N GLU A 187 0.44 -3.11 -16.32
CA GLU A 187 -0.25 -3.42 -17.59
C GLU A 187 -1.65 -3.99 -17.41
N TYR A 188 -1.94 -4.64 -16.29
CA TYR A 188 -3.28 -5.13 -15.94
C TYR A 188 -4.08 -4.11 -15.12
N GLY A 189 -3.53 -2.92 -14.86
CA GLY A 189 -4.21 -1.84 -14.15
C GLY A 189 -4.34 -2.08 -12.65
N GLY A 190 -3.44 -2.87 -12.06
CA GLY A 190 -3.43 -3.13 -10.62
C GLY A 190 -3.23 -4.60 -10.25
N LEU A 191 -2.89 -4.81 -8.97
CA LEU A 191 -2.54 -6.13 -8.45
C LEU A 191 -3.72 -7.11 -8.51
N PHE A 192 -4.94 -6.63 -8.25
CA PHE A 192 -6.13 -7.48 -8.30
C PHE A 192 -6.36 -8.07 -9.69
N ASN A 193 -6.45 -7.22 -10.72
CA ASN A 193 -6.68 -7.67 -12.10
C ASN A 193 -5.56 -8.61 -12.56
N PHE A 194 -4.32 -8.29 -12.22
CA PHE A 194 -3.18 -9.17 -12.48
C PHE A 194 -3.34 -10.54 -11.80
N ASN A 195 -3.73 -10.59 -10.53
CA ASN A 195 -3.93 -11.85 -9.82
C ASN A 195 -5.10 -12.67 -10.35
N VAL A 196 -6.21 -12.03 -10.74
CA VAL A 196 -7.30 -12.72 -11.43
C VAL A 196 -6.79 -13.32 -12.75
N ALA A 197 -5.99 -12.57 -13.52
CA ALA A 197 -5.41 -13.07 -14.77
C ALA A 197 -4.44 -14.25 -14.52
N ARG A 198 -3.67 -14.18 -13.42
CA ARG A 198 -2.76 -15.24 -12.98
C ARG A 198 -3.52 -16.51 -12.61
N MET A 199 -4.63 -16.39 -11.87
CA MET A 199 -5.51 -17.51 -11.54
C MET A 199 -6.15 -18.12 -12.79
N GLN A 200 -6.47 -17.30 -13.79
CA GLN A 200 -6.98 -17.72 -15.09
C GLN A 200 -5.91 -18.25 -16.05
N LYS A 201 -4.64 -18.31 -15.62
CA LYS A 201 -3.49 -18.73 -16.46
C LYS A 201 -3.29 -17.88 -17.72
N LYS A 202 -3.75 -16.62 -17.71
CA LYS A 202 -3.55 -15.63 -18.78
C LYS A 202 -2.19 -14.93 -18.70
N VAL A 203 -1.51 -15.05 -17.57
CA VAL A 203 -0.17 -14.54 -17.35
C VAL A 203 0.73 -15.62 -16.77
N SER A 204 2.02 -15.52 -17.03
CA SER A 204 3.06 -16.38 -16.47
C SER A 204 3.98 -15.59 -15.55
N LEU A 205 4.32 -16.18 -14.41
CA LEU A 205 5.37 -15.64 -13.54
C LEU A 205 6.75 -15.99 -14.10
N PRO A 206 7.75 -15.11 -13.93
CA PRO A 206 9.13 -15.44 -14.28
C PRO A 206 9.62 -16.64 -13.44
N VAL A 207 10.40 -17.51 -14.07
CA VAL A 207 11.00 -18.68 -13.40
C VAL A 207 12.27 -18.23 -12.67
N ILE A 208 12.38 -18.60 -11.39
CA ILE A 208 13.64 -18.44 -10.65
C ILE A 208 14.60 -19.55 -11.05
N ASP A 209 15.58 -19.21 -11.87
CA ASP A 209 16.65 -20.11 -12.32
C ASP A 209 17.99 -19.85 -11.59
N THR A 210 17.90 -19.38 -10.36
CA THR A 210 19.09 -19.14 -9.53
C THR A 210 19.79 -20.47 -9.23
N LYS A 211 21.02 -20.62 -9.74
CA LYS A 211 21.87 -21.79 -9.53
C LYS A 211 22.13 -22.02 -8.03
N PRO A 212 22.36 -23.29 -7.61
CA PRO A 212 22.71 -23.61 -6.23
C PRO A 212 23.83 -22.74 -5.67
N ARG A 213 23.58 -22.09 -4.54
CA ARG A 213 24.54 -21.22 -3.85
C ARG A 213 24.32 -21.21 -2.34
N PRO A 214 25.32 -20.79 -1.54
CA PRO A 214 25.10 -20.44 -0.15
C PRO A 214 24.03 -19.34 -0.03
N MET A 215 23.12 -19.54 0.91
CA MET A 215 22.00 -18.63 1.20
C MET A 215 22.00 -18.26 2.68
N THR A 216 21.71 -16.98 2.96
CA THR A 216 21.34 -16.45 4.27
C THR A 216 20.05 -17.12 4.79
N VAL A 217 19.71 -16.89 6.06
CA VAL A 217 18.46 -17.44 6.62
C VAL A 217 17.23 -16.87 5.90
N ALA A 218 17.25 -15.57 5.57
CA ALA A 218 16.17 -14.91 4.84
C ALA A 218 16.02 -15.48 3.43
N GLU A 219 17.12 -15.63 2.68
CA GLU A 219 17.10 -16.25 1.35
C GLU A 219 16.58 -17.70 1.41
N LYS A 220 16.95 -18.50 2.42
CA LYS A 220 16.42 -19.87 2.59
C LYS A 220 14.91 -19.86 2.85
N ILE A 221 14.42 -18.94 3.67
CA ILE A 221 12.99 -18.79 3.93
C ILE A 221 12.28 -18.38 2.63
N PHE A 222 12.76 -17.37 1.90
CA PHE A 222 12.19 -17.03 0.60
C PHE A 222 12.22 -18.19 -0.40
N ALA A 223 13.33 -18.92 -0.50
CA ALA A 223 13.45 -20.08 -1.37
C ALA A 223 12.40 -21.16 -1.04
N ARG A 224 12.05 -21.35 0.22
CA ARG A 224 10.99 -22.29 0.63
C ARG A 224 9.58 -21.82 0.29
N HIS A 225 9.34 -20.51 0.26
CA HIS A 225 7.99 -19.92 0.14
C HIS A 225 7.66 -19.38 -1.25
N ILE A 226 8.65 -19.07 -2.09
CA ILE A 226 8.38 -18.56 -3.44
C ILE A 226 7.78 -19.64 -4.35
N SER A 227 6.73 -19.27 -5.08
CA SER A 227 6.16 -20.08 -6.16
C SER A 227 7.17 -20.31 -7.28
N ASN A 228 7.27 -21.54 -7.75
CA ASN A 228 8.13 -21.90 -8.87
C ASN A 228 7.53 -21.60 -10.25
N GLY A 229 6.38 -20.91 -10.32
CA GLY A 229 5.67 -20.61 -11.56
C GLY A 229 4.86 -21.78 -12.15
N ALA A 230 5.09 -23.01 -11.70
CA ALA A 230 4.39 -24.23 -12.12
C ALA A 230 3.35 -24.71 -11.08
N GLY A 231 2.87 -23.80 -10.22
CA GLY A 231 1.87 -24.11 -9.19
C GLY A 231 2.40 -24.88 -7.99
N LYS A 232 3.73 -24.97 -7.80
CA LYS A 232 4.33 -25.50 -6.57
C LYS A 232 5.05 -24.41 -5.80
N VAL A 233 5.02 -24.52 -4.48
CA VAL A 233 5.73 -23.64 -3.55
C VAL A 233 7.12 -24.22 -3.29
N GLY A 234 8.14 -23.37 -3.39
CA GLY A 234 9.53 -23.71 -3.14
C GLY A 234 10.39 -23.81 -4.40
N VAL A 235 11.59 -23.23 -4.32
CA VAL A 235 12.66 -23.29 -5.32
C VAL A 235 13.97 -23.72 -4.66
N LYS A 236 14.93 -24.22 -5.45
CA LYS A 236 16.20 -24.73 -4.92
C LYS A 236 17.07 -23.65 -4.29
N SER A 237 17.11 -22.47 -4.90
CA SER A 237 17.93 -21.36 -4.45
C SER A 237 17.34 -20.05 -4.96
N VAL A 238 17.60 -18.97 -4.23
CA VAL A 238 17.30 -17.60 -4.61
C VAL A 238 18.54 -16.73 -4.41
N LYS A 239 18.51 -15.52 -4.96
CA LYS A 239 19.50 -14.45 -4.71
C LYS A 239 18.78 -13.11 -4.56
N PRO A 240 19.43 -12.07 -4.02
CA PRO A 240 18.84 -10.74 -3.97
C PRO A 240 18.47 -10.25 -5.36
N GLY A 241 17.29 -9.63 -5.47
CA GLY A 241 16.73 -9.14 -6.72
C GLY A 241 15.81 -10.13 -7.44
N ASP A 242 15.82 -11.42 -7.11
CA ASP A 242 14.83 -12.38 -7.62
C ASP A 242 13.41 -11.93 -7.20
N THR A 243 12.48 -11.90 -8.15
CA THR A 243 11.08 -11.50 -7.90
C THR A 243 10.12 -12.67 -8.10
N GLY A 244 9.03 -12.67 -7.33
CA GLY A 244 8.07 -13.76 -7.36
C GLY A 244 6.86 -13.48 -6.47
N PHE A 245 6.00 -14.49 -6.35
CA PHE A 245 4.98 -14.53 -5.31
C PHE A 245 5.40 -15.54 -4.25
N ALA A 246 5.40 -15.11 -2.99
CA ALA A 246 5.73 -15.98 -1.86
C ALA A 246 4.46 -16.31 -1.07
N TYR A 247 4.27 -17.60 -0.84
CA TYR A 247 3.26 -18.11 0.07
C TYR A 247 3.53 -17.61 1.49
N THR A 248 2.48 -17.29 2.22
CA THR A 248 2.59 -16.70 3.56
C THR A 248 2.03 -17.67 4.59
N ASP A 249 2.76 -17.93 5.68
CA ASP A 249 2.27 -18.84 6.74
C ASP A 249 1.26 -18.15 7.66
N LEU A 250 1.38 -16.83 7.81
CA LEU A 250 0.49 -16.02 8.64
C LEU A 250 0.30 -14.64 8.00
N ARG A 251 -0.95 -14.20 7.97
CA ARG A 251 -1.38 -12.89 7.45
C ARG A 251 -2.18 -12.19 8.53
N PHE A 252 -1.82 -10.96 8.88
CA PHE A 252 -2.65 -10.19 9.81
C PHE A 252 -2.96 -8.78 9.36
N SER A 253 -4.06 -8.23 9.89
CA SER A 253 -4.43 -6.85 9.66
C SER A 253 -5.06 -6.24 10.91
N HIS A 254 -4.91 -4.94 11.08
CA HIS A 254 -5.47 -4.19 12.20
C HIS A 254 -6.62 -3.28 11.72
N GLU A 255 -7.31 -2.63 12.66
CA GLU A 255 -8.60 -1.96 12.46
C GLU A 255 -8.58 -0.76 11.50
N TYR A 256 -7.42 -0.18 11.22
CA TYR A 256 -7.30 0.89 10.22
C TYR A 256 -7.37 0.38 8.78
N VAL A 257 -6.90 -0.85 8.55
CA VAL A 257 -6.71 -1.39 7.19
C VAL A 257 -7.75 -2.45 6.87
N THR A 258 -8.15 -3.25 7.87
CA THR A 258 -9.08 -4.37 7.67
C THR A 258 -10.40 -3.93 7.01
N PRO A 259 -11.07 -2.84 7.42
CA PRO A 259 -12.35 -2.44 6.83
C PRO A 259 -12.24 -2.04 5.36
N MET A 260 -11.18 -1.33 4.96
CA MET A 260 -10.93 -0.95 3.57
C MET A 260 -10.65 -2.20 2.71
N ALA A 261 -9.82 -3.12 3.20
CA ALA A 261 -9.55 -4.40 2.54
C ALA A 261 -10.83 -5.25 2.41
N ALA A 262 -11.69 -5.25 3.44
CA ALA A 262 -12.97 -5.95 3.42
C ALA A 262 -13.95 -5.34 2.40
N ILE A 263 -13.99 -4.01 2.25
CA ILE A 263 -14.78 -3.36 1.19
C ILE A 263 -14.28 -3.77 -0.20
N PHE A 264 -12.97 -3.71 -0.44
CA PHE A 264 -12.39 -4.15 -1.71
C PHE A 264 -12.74 -5.61 -2.00
N PHE A 265 -12.63 -6.49 -1.01
CA PHE A 265 -13.00 -7.89 -1.15
C PHE A 265 -14.48 -8.05 -1.50
N ASP A 266 -15.38 -7.39 -0.78
CA ASP A 266 -16.82 -7.48 -1.03
C ASP A 266 -17.23 -6.95 -2.41
N GLN A 267 -16.61 -5.86 -2.86
CA GLN A 267 -16.89 -5.23 -4.16
C GLN A 267 -16.30 -6.01 -5.35
N LEU A 268 -15.06 -6.47 -5.21
CA LEU A 268 -14.30 -7.08 -6.31
C LEU A 268 -14.46 -8.60 -6.40
N VAL A 269 -14.66 -9.27 -5.26
CA VAL A 269 -14.77 -10.73 -5.18
C VAL A 269 -16.21 -11.16 -4.90
N GLY A 270 -16.90 -10.45 -4.01
CA GLY A 270 -18.30 -10.69 -3.65
C GLY A 270 -18.51 -10.93 -2.15
N ARG A 271 -19.66 -10.49 -1.64
CA ARG A 271 -20.02 -10.55 -0.21
C ARG A 271 -20.19 -11.95 0.36
N ASP A 272 -20.35 -12.97 -0.47
CA ASP A 272 -20.47 -14.37 -0.04
C ASP A 272 -19.23 -15.20 -0.38
N ALA A 273 -18.20 -14.57 -0.97
CA ALA A 273 -16.99 -15.29 -1.35
C ALA A 273 -16.16 -15.69 -0.12
N PRO A 274 -15.64 -16.92 -0.06
CA PRO A 274 -14.81 -17.37 1.05
C PRO A 274 -13.41 -16.74 1.00
N VAL A 275 -12.81 -16.56 2.17
CA VAL A 275 -11.38 -16.24 2.30
C VAL A 275 -10.55 -17.53 2.18
N ASN A 276 -9.41 -17.44 1.50
CA ASN A 276 -8.48 -18.54 1.32
C ASN A 276 -7.67 -18.77 2.61
N ASP A 277 -7.86 -19.97 3.19
CA ASP A 277 -7.26 -20.41 4.45
C ASP A 277 -7.46 -19.38 5.59
N PRO A 278 -8.69 -19.19 6.08
CA PRO A 278 -8.99 -18.18 7.10
C PRO A 278 -8.29 -18.46 8.43
N ALA A 279 -7.83 -19.70 8.69
CA ALA A 279 -7.15 -20.08 9.92
C ALA A 279 -5.76 -19.45 10.06
N SER A 280 -5.12 -19.07 8.96
CA SER A 280 -3.85 -18.33 8.97
C SER A 280 -4.03 -16.83 8.69
N VAL A 281 -5.26 -16.32 8.86
CA VAL A 281 -5.58 -14.89 8.87
C VAL A 281 -5.99 -14.46 10.28
N LEU A 282 -5.39 -13.38 10.78
CA LEU A 282 -5.72 -12.80 12.09
C LEU A 282 -6.09 -11.33 11.96
N PHE A 283 -7.12 -10.89 12.69
CA PHE A 283 -7.42 -9.47 12.85
C PHE A 283 -7.13 -8.99 14.26
N PHE A 284 -6.72 -7.73 14.35
CA PHE A 284 -6.35 -7.09 15.61
C PHE A 284 -7.10 -5.77 15.79
N ARG A 285 -7.38 -5.44 17.04
CA ARG A 285 -7.86 -4.13 17.47
C ARG A 285 -7.00 -3.62 18.62
N ASP A 286 -5.98 -2.86 18.30
CA ASP A 286 -4.98 -2.39 19.25
C ASP A 286 -4.61 -0.91 19.12
N HIS A 287 -4.99 -0.23 18.03
CA HIS A 287 -4.64 1.17 17.79
C HIS A 287 -5.70 2.17 18.27
N LEU A 288 -6.99 1.81 18.21
CA LEU A 288 -8.11 2.74 18.47
C LEU A 288 -8.81 2.52 19.83
N THR A 289 -8.31 1.59 20.64
CA THR A 289 -8.98 1.12 21.86
C THR A 289 -9.26 2.21 22.91
N PHE A 290 -8.44 3.26 22.95
CA PHE A 290 -8.61 4.41 23.85
C PHE A 290 -8.98 5.70 23.10
N LEU A 291 -9.47 5.59 21.85
CA LEU A 291 -9.76 6.77 21.03
C LEU A 291 -10.83 7.67 21.66
N ASP A 292 -11.88 7.09 22.24
CA ASP A 292 -12.97 7.82 22.90
C ASP A 292 -12.50 8.68 24.09
N GLU A 293 -11.38 8.35 24.72
CA GLU A 293 -10.75 9.13 25.80
C GLU A 293 -9.76 10.18 25.30
N THR A 294 -9.13 9.94 24.15
CA THR A 294 -8.01 10.76 23.65
C THR A 294 -8.40 11.69 22.52
N ILE A 295 -9.56 11.46 21.89
CA ILE A 295 -10.04 12.29 20.77
C ILE A 295 -10.46 13.68 21.25
N SER A 296 -9.94 14.71 20.58
CA SER A 296 -10.30 16.11 20.89
C SER A 296 -11.77 16.39 20.62
N GLU A 297 -12.35 17.37 21.34
CA GLU A 297 -13.74 17.77 21.16
C GLU A 297 -14.05 18.21 19.72
N GLN A 298 -13.11 18.92 19.08
CA GLN A 298 -13.22 19.32 17.68
C GLN A 298 -13.36 18.10 16.76
N LYS A 299 -12.50 17.09 16.92
CA LYS A 299 -12.54 15.86 16.13
C LYS A 299 -13.80 15.03 16.41
N ARG A 300 -14.30 15.05 17.65
CA ARG A 300 -15.58 14.45 18.01
C ARG A 300 -16.75 15.12 17.28
N LYS A 301 -16.79 16.46 17.24
CA LYS A 301 -17.80 17.23 16.49
C LYS A 301 -17.73 16.99 14.98
N MET A 302 -16.58 16.58 14.45
CA MET A 302 -16.42 16.15 13.05
C MET A 302 -16.94 14.73 12.76
N GLY A 303 -17.48 14.01 13.76
CA GLY A 303 -18.00 12.65 13.60
C GLY A 303 -16.93 11.55 13.53
N LEU A 304 -15.67 11.87 13.85
CA LEU A 304 -14.56 10.93 13.71
C LEU A 304 -14.64 9.72 14.67
N LEU A 305 -15.27 9.89 15.83
CA LEU A 305 -15.50 8.77 16.76
C LEU A 305 -16.55 7.79 16.21
N ASP A 306 -17.58 8.30 15.54
CA ASP A 306 -18.61 7.46 14.92
C ASP A 306 -18.00 6.68 13.76
N LEU A 307 -17.14 7.31 12.94
CA LEU A 307 -16.39 6.63 11.88
C LEU A 307 -15.48 5.53 12.43
N ALA A 308 -14.75 5.80 13.53
CA ALA A 308 -13.94 4.78 14.19
C ALA A 308 -14.80 3.61 14.70
N THR A 309 -16.02 3.89 15.17
CA THR A 309 -16.99 2.85 15.55
C THR A 309 -17.41 2.02 14.33
N GLN A 310 -17.63 2.65 13.17
CA GLN A 310 -17.94 1.93 11.92
C GLN A 310 -16.79 1.03 11.46
N LEU A 311 -15.53 1.46 11.59
CA LEU A 311 -14.36 0.60 11.33
C LEU A 311 -14.41 -0.67 12.18
N LYS A 312 -14.65 -0.52 13.49
CA LYS A 312 -14.79 -1.63 14.44
C LYS A 312 -15.87 -2.61 14.01
N LEU A 313 -17.08 -2.11 13.71
CA LEU A 313 -18.22 -2.95 13.33
C LEU A 313 -17.96 -3.67 12.01
N LYS A 314 -17.41 -2.98 11.01
CA LYS A 314 -17.08 -3.59 9.71
C LYS A 314 -16.05 -4.70 9.83
N GLN A 315 -15.01 -4.51 10.66
CA GLN A 315 -14.01 -5.54 10.94
C GLN A 315 -14.64 -6.76 11.64
N GLU A 316 -15.45 -6.55 12.69
CA GLU A 316 -16.15 -7.62 13.41
C GLU A 316 -17.07 -8.43 12.51
N ASP A 317 -17.88 -7.75 11.70
CA ASP A 317 -18.82 -8.41 10.80
C ASP A 317 -18.10 -9.25 9.75
N PHE A 318 -17.04 -8.70 9.12
CA PHE A 318 -16.25 -9.45 8.14
C PHE A 318 -15.55 -10.65 8.79
N ALA A 319 -14.98 -10.48 9.99
CA ALA A 319 -14.35 -11.57 10.73
C ALA A 319 -15.33 -12.71 11.02
N ARG A 320 -16.51 -12.37 11.56
CA ARG A 320 -17.58 -13.32 11.90
C ARG A 320 -18.08 -14.05 10.66
N GLN A 321 -18.35 -13.33 9.57
CA GLN A 321 -18.85 -13.91 8.33
C GLN A 321 -17.86 -14.85 7.65
N ARG A 322 -16.56 -14.66 7.87
CA ARG A 322 -15.48 -15.45 7.23
C ARG A 322 -14.79 -16.46 8.15
N GLY A 323 -15.21 -16.53 9.41
CA GLY A 323 -14.57 -17.41 10.41
C GLY A 323 -13.12 -17.02 10.70
N ILE A 324 -12.79 -15.73 10.63
CA ILE A 324 -11.44 -15.21 10.91
C ILE A 324 -11.33 -14.88 12.40
N ARG A 325 -10.21 -15.25 13.03
CA ARG A 325 -9.96 -14.91 14.43
C ARG A 325 -9.68 -13.41 14.57
N LEU A 326 -10.53 -12.73 15.33
CA LEU A 326 -10.34 -11.34 15.76
C LEU A 326 -9.85 -11.29 17.21
N HIS A 327 -8.66 -10.76 17.43
CA HIS A 327 -8.17 -10.29 18.72
C HIS A 327 -8.71 -8.88 18.97
N GLY A 328 -9.82 -8.81 19.71
CA GLY A 328 -10.58 -7.57 19.89
C GLY A 328 -10.23 -6.82 21.18
N GLU A 329 -11.25 -6.21 21.76
CA GLU A 329 -11.17 -5.58 23.09
C GLU A 329 -11.39 -6.62 24.21
N LEU A 330 -10.79 -6.35 25.37
CA LEU A 330 -11.04 -7.11 26.60
C LEU A 330 -12.51 -6.98 27.02
N LYS A 331 -13.08 -8.05 27.58
CA LYS A 331 -14.50 -8.12 27.97
C LYS A 331 -14.77 -7.61 29.38
N ASP A 332 -13.76 -7.66 30.25
CA ASP A 332 -13.84 -7.39 31.68
C ASP A 332 -13.34 -5.99 32.07
N ARG A 333 -12.55 -5.36 31.20
CA ARG A 333 -12.03 -4.01 31.37
C ARG A 333 -11.75 -3.35 30.03
N LYS A 334 -11.56 -2.03 30.03
CA LYS A 334 -11.14 -1.31 28.82
C LYS A 334 -9.70 -1.68 28.45
N GLY A 335 -9.47 -2.02 27.18
CA GLY A 335 -8.16 -2.40 26.67
C GLY A 335 -8.26 -3.36 25.49
N SER A 336 -7.16 -3.52 24.77
CA SER A 336 -7.02 -4.52 23.70
C SER A 336 -6.64 -5.88 24.30
N GLU A 337 -7.04 -6.98 23.65
CA GLU A 337 -6.47 -8.31 23.94
C GLU A 337 -4.93 -8.31 23.83
N GLY A 338 -4.35 -7.44 22.98
CA GLY A 338 -2.93 -7.19 22.93
C GLY A 338 -2.50 -6.48 21.64
N ILE A 339 -1.32 -5.86 21.69
CA ILE A 339 -0.69 -5.25 20.50
C ILE A 339 -0.40 -6.36 19.50
N CYS A 340 -0.79 -6.16 18.24
CA CYS A 340 -0.73 -7.17 17.19
C CYS A 340 0.62 -7.88 17.10
N HIS A 341 1.72 -7.13 17.11
CA HIS A 341 3.08 -7.67 17.01
C HIS A 341 3.47 -8.54 18.20
N SER A 342 3.09 -8.15 19.42
CA SER A 342 3.35 -8.93 20.65
C SER A 342 2.58 -10.24 20.62
N VAL A 343 1.28 -10.17 20.30
CA VAL A 343 0.43 -11.36 20.23
C VAL A 343 0.92 -12.32 19.13
N VAL A 344 1.26 -11.79 17.94
CA VAL A 344 1.83 -12.59 16.85
C VAL A 344 3.13 -13.25 17.27
N LEU A 345 4.07 -12.50 17.86
CA LEU A 345 5.36 -13.04 18.31
C LEU A 345 5.20 -14.15 19.36
N GLU A 346 4.34 -13.92 20.36
CA GLU A 346 4.21 -14.80 21.53
C GLU A 346 3.36 -16.05 21.26
N SER A 347 2.40 -15.97 20.34
CA SER A 347 1.38 -17.01 20.17
C SER A 347 1.38 -17.70 18.80
N TYR A 348 1.90 -17.07 17.74
CA TYR A 348 1.67 -17.53 16.37
C TYR A 348 2.96 -17.70 15.55
N ALA A 349 3.96 -16.85 15.75
CA ALA A 349 5.18 -16.84 14.95
C ALA A 349 6.08 -18.03 15.29
N LEU A 350 6.49 -18.77 14.26
CA LEU A 350 7.38 -19.92 14.36
C LEU A 350 8.64 -19.74 13.49
N PRO A 351 9.81 -20.23 13.93
CA PRO A 351 11.04 -20.12 13.15
C PRO A 351 10.89 -20.64 11.72
N GLY A 352 11.37 -19.85 10.76
CA GLY A 352 11.33 -20.19 9.34
C GLY A 352 10.04 -19.85 8.61
N GLN A 353 9.04 -19.27 9.28
CA GLN A 353 7.82 -18.77 8.63
C GLN A 353 8.07 -17.49 7.83
N LEU A 354 7.20 -17.25 6.85
CA LEU A 354 7.01 -15.97 6.17
C LEU A 354 5.69 -15.34 6.64
N ILE A 355 5.79 -14.23 7.37
CA ILE A 355 4.65 -13.53 7.99
C ILE A 355 4.45 -12.17 7.33
N VAL A 356 3.20 -11.83 7.03
CA VAL A 356 2.86 -10.50 6.51
C VAL A 356 1.78 -9.85 7.35
N GLY A 357 1.86 -8.53 7.48
CA GLY A 357 0.96 -7.74 8.31
C GLY A 357 0.66 -6.39 7.69
N SER A 358 -0.53 -5.85 7.93
CA SER A 358 -0.88 -4.51 7.43
C SER A 358 -0.22 -3.34 8.18
N ASP A 359 0.79 -3.63 9.01
CA ASP A 359 1.52 -2.66 9.84
C ASP A 359 3.02 -2.71 9.55
N SER A 360 3.69 -1.56 9.58
CA SER A 360 5.11 -1.44 9.26
C SER A 360 6.05 -2.15 10.24
N HIS A 361 5.61 -2.39 11.48
CA HIS A 361 6.40 -3.04 12.53
C HIS A 361 6.25 -4.57 12.55
N THR A 362 5.57 -5.14 11.55
CA THR A 362 5.53 -6.61 11.32
C THR A 362 6.90 -7.30 11.37
N PRO A 363 8.04 -6.68 10.98
CA PRO A 363 9.37 -7.25 11.19
C PRO A 363 9.71 -7.66 12.64
N HIS A 364 8.94 -7.21 13.64
CA HIS A 364 9.07 -7.65 15.03
C HIS A 364 9.09 -9.18 15.18
N SER A 365 8.28 -9.90 14.40
CA SER A 365 8.25 -11.37 14.39
C SER A 365 9.56 -12.02 13.90
N GLY A 366 10.46 -11.26 13.27
CA GLY A 366 11.80 -11.72 12.91
C GLY A 366 12.67 -12.10 14.11
N ALA A 367 12.32 -11.65 15.32
CA ALA A 367 13.04 -11.99 16.56
C ALA A 367 13.09 -13.50 16.84
N VAL A 368 12.12 -14.28 16.34
CA VAL A 368 12.08 -15.75 16.47
C VAL A 368 12.55 -16.48 15.20
N GLY A 369 13.23 -15.79 14.28
CA GLY A 369 13.79 -16.40 13.07
C GLY A 369 12.81 -16.54 11.90
N CYS A 370 11.78 -15.70 11.85
CA CYS A 370 10.89 -15.55 10.69
C CYS A 370 11.47 -14.55 9.66
N VAL A 371 10.94 -14.57 8.45
CA VAL A 371 10.92 -13.39 7.58
C VAL A 371 9.55 -12.74 7.74
N ALA A 372 9.52 -11.51 8.23
CA ALA A 372 8.26 -10.79 8.47
C ALA A 372 8.34 -9.36 7.94
N PHE A 373 7.31 -8.90 7.23
CA PHE A 373 7.29 -7.55 6.65
C PHE A 373 5.88 -6.98 6.49
N GLY A 374 5.80 -5.64 6.55
CA GLY A 374 4.56 -4.90 6.37
C GLY A 374 4.13 -4.82 4.90
N ILE A 375 2.83 -4.85 4.66
CA ILE A 375 2.19 -4.77 3.33
C ILE A 375 1.00 -3.80 3.34
N GLY A 376 0.59 -3.31 2.17
CA GLY A 376 -0.56 -2.41 2.01
C GLY A 376 -1.92 -3.13 2.00
N THR A 377 -3.01 -2.37 2.05
CA THR A 377 -4.40 -2.85 1.97
C THR A 377 -4.63 -3.80 0.79
N THR A 378 -4.12 -3.46 -0.39
CA THR A 378 -4.31 -4.24 -1.62
C THR A 378 -3.58 -5.57 -1.58
N ASP A 379 -2.36 -5.58 -1.06
CA ASP A 379 -1.62 -6.83 -0.82
C ASP A 379 -2.33 -7.70 0.23
N VAL A 380 -2.86 -7.10 1.32
CA VAL A 380 -3.62 -7.82 2.36
C VAL A 380 -4.83 -8.53 1.77
N PHE A 381 -5.71 -7.80 1.06
CA PHE A 381 -6.91 -8.44 0.52
C PHE A 381 -6.58 -9.43 -0.60
N ASN A 382 -5.55 -9.17 -1.43
CA ASN A 382 -5.13 -10.14 -2.44
C ASN A 382 -4.62 -11.43 -1.77
N SER A 383 -3.92 -11.33 -0.65
CA SER A 383 -3.46 -12.50 0.10
C SER A 383 -4.64 -13.35 0.64
N TRP A 384 -5.82 -12.77 0.85
CA TRP A 384 -7.05 -13.49 1.19
C TRP A 384 -7.64 -14.26 0.00
N ILE A 385 -7.24 -13.93 -1.23
CA ILE A 385 -7.67 -14.61 -2.45
C ILE A 385 -6.65 -15.71 -2.82
N THR A 386 -5.37 -15.34 -2.86
CA THR A 386 -4.31 -16.15 -3.48
C THR A 386 -3.41 -16.86 -2.48
N HIS A 387 -3.41 -16.48 -1.20
CA HIS A 387 -2.53 -17.01 -0.16
C HIS A 387 -1.04 -16.75 -0.40
N ASP A 388 -0.72 -15.75 -1.22
CA ASP A 388 0.64 -15.32 -1.49
C ASP A 388 0.69 -13.79 -1.64
N VAL A 389 1.90 -13.25 -1.56
CA VAL A 389 2.18 -11.83 -1.78
C VAL A 389 3.33 -11.65 -2.76
N ARG A 390 3.34 -10.53 -3.49
CA ARG A 390 4.46 -10.15 -4.36
C ARG A 390 5.69 -9.86 -3.49
N VAL A 391 6.82 -10.47 -3.82
CA VAL A 391 8.10 -10.25 -3.14
C VAL A 391 9.23 -10.01 -4.12
N ARG A 392 10.22 -9.25 -3.65
CA ARG A 392 11.57 -9.20 -4.20
C ARG A 392 12.52 -9.63 -3.10
N VAL A 393 13.33 -10.65 -3.35
CA VAL A 393 14.31 -11.12 -2.36
C VAL A 393 15.27 -9.97 -2.06
N PRO A 394 15.36 -9.51 -0.80
CA PRO A 394 16.15 -8.34 -0.45
C PRO A 394 17.63 -8.70 -0.30
N GLU A 395 18.48 -7.68 -0.41
CA GLU A 395 19.85 -7.77 0.11
C GLU A 395 19.83 -7.92 1.64
N SER A 396 20.91 -8.47 2.19
CA SER A 396 21.03 -8.71 3.63
C SER A 396 22.22 -7.96 4.22
N VAL A 397 22.00 -7.27 5.33
CA VAL A 397 23.07 -6.68 6.15
C VAL A 397 23.26 -7.54 7.39
N LYS A 398 24.48 -8.03 7.61
CA LYS A 398 24.83 -8.81 8.80
C LYS A 398 25.41 -7.91 9.88
N VAL A 399 24.70 -7.78 10.99
CA VAL A 399 25.21 -7.12 12.22
C VAL A 399 25.74 -8.20 13.15
N SER A 400 27.05 -8.19 13.43
CA SER A 400 27.69 -9.16 14.34
C SER A 400 27.97 -8.50 15.70
N ILE A 401 27.11 -8.78 16.68
CA ILE A 401 27.31 -8.31 18.06
C ILE A 401 28.20 -9.32 18.81
N ARG A 402 29.26 -8.83 19.46
CA ARG A 402 30.23 -9.65 20.22
C ARG A 402 30.45 -9.07 21.61
N GLY A 403 30.84 -9.94 22.55
CA GLY A 403 31.11 -9.56 23.95
C GLY A 403 29.94 -9.87 24.88
N LYS A 404 30.01 -9.35 26.11
CA LYS A 404 28.94 -9.46 27.11
C LYS A 404 28.23 -8.12 27.25
N MET A 405 26.91 -8.15 27.34
CA MET A 405 26.10 -6.96 27.64
C MET A 405 26.56 -6.36 28.97
N ARG A 406 26.85 -5.05 28.98
CA ARG A 406 27.27 -4.35 30.20
C ARG A 406 26.06 -4.08 31.09
N ARG A 407 26.31 -3.91 32.39
CA ARG A 407 25.27 -3.49 33.34
C ARG A 407 24.62 -2.18 32.84
N ASN A 408 23.30 -2.13 32.88
CA ASN A 408 22.47 -0.99 32.45
C ASN A 408 22.52 -0.65 30.95
N VAL A 409 22.89 -1.60 30.08
CA VAL A 409 22.72 -1.50 28.62
C VAL A 409 21.58 -2.42 28.18
N THR A 410 20.65 -1.92 27.36
CA THR A 410 19.50 -2.66 26.80
C THR A 410 19.60 -2.78 25.29
#